data_AF-A0A849KN78-F1
#
_entry.id   AF-A0A849KN78-F1
#
_cell.length_a   1.000
_cell.length_b   1.000
_cell.length_c   1.000
_cell.angle_alpha   90.00
_cell.angle_beta   90.00
_cell.angle_gamma   90.00
#
_symmetry.space_group_name_H-M   'P 1'
#
loop_
_entity.id
_entity.type
_entity.pdbx_description
1 polymer ?
#
loop_
_entity_poly.entity_id
_entity_poly.type
_entity_poly.pdbx_seq_one_letter_code
_entity_poly.pdbx_strand_id
1 'polypeptide(L)'
;MFIDACALVAVLADEPESERVSAAIMNAKKRFTSPLAILETALALSRPDKFDLPIDQVEPLIMEFLDARAIEIRDLPPARRTTALSLHAANTYRKGRHGLNLADCIHYACAKYYRVPILATDDEFRETDLETIP
;
A
#
# COMPACT_ATOMS: atom_id res chain seq x y z
N MET A 1 -9.24 0.79 -6.66
CA MET A 1 -7.92 0.19 -6.39
C MET A 1 -7.60 0.30 -4.92
N PHE A 2 -6.78 -0.63 -4.43
CA PHE A 2 -6.08 -0.53 -3.16
C PHE A 2 -4.71 0.13 -3.41
N ILE A 3 -4.36 1.16 -2.64
CA ILE A 3 -3.07 1.84 -2.73
C ILE A 3 -2.18 1.30 -1.62
N ASP A 4 -1.07 0.70 -2.04
CA ASP A 4 -0.07 0.10 -1.16
C ASP A 4 0.83 1.15 -0.48
N ALA A 5 1.51 0.75 0.59
CA ALA A 5 2.40 1.63 1.34
C ALA A 5 3.56 2.16 0.48
N CYS A 6 4.17 1.31 -0.35
CA CYS A 6 5.27 1.73 -1.25
C CYS A 6 4.82 2.80 -2.25
N ALA A 7 3.60 2.71 -2.77
CA ALA A 7 3.03 3.73 -3.66
C ALA A 7 2.77 5.06 -2.95
N LEU A 8 2.27 5.03 -1.70
CA LEU A 8 2.10 6.25 -0.90
C LEU A 8 3.45 6.90 -0.60
N VAL A 9 4.46 6.12 -0.20
CA VAL A 9 5.82 6.60 0.05
C VAL A 9 6.40 7.24 -1.21
N ALA A 10 6.22 6.58 -2.37
CA ALA A 10 6.76 7.08 -3.62
C ALA A 10 6.26 8.47 -4.00
N VAL A 11 4.96 8.74 -3.82
CA VAL A 11 4.40 10.06 -4.12
C VAL A 11 4.73 11.10 -3.04
N LEU A 12 4.71 10.72 -1.76
CA LEU A 12 4.97 11.64 -0.66
C LEU A 12 6.44 12.07 -0.61
N ALA A 13 7.37 11.13 -0.83
CA ALA A 13 8.80 11.38 -0.78
C ALA A 13 9.44 11.71 -2.14
N ASP A 14 8.62 11.99 -3.16
CA ASP A 14 9.05 12.30 -4.53
C ASP A 14 10.07 11.30 -5.09
N GLU A 15 9.78 10.00 -4.91
CA GLU A 15 10.60 8.93 -5.48
C GLU A 15 10.44 8.87 -7.01
N PRO A 16 11.32 8.16 -7.75
CA PRO A 16 11.25 8.11 -9.21
C PRO A 16 9.88 7.70 -9.80
N GLU A 17 9.10 6.91 -9.07
CA GLU A 17 7.78 6.44 -9.49
C GLU A 17 6.63 7.42 -9.16
N SER A 18 6.92 8.56 -8.53
CA SER A 18 5.96 9.56 -8.04
C SER A 18 4.96 10.01 -9.12
N GLU A 19 5.44 10.40 -10.30
CA GLU A 19 4.59 10.87 -11.39
C GLU A 19 3.60 9.78 -11.86
N ARG A 20 4.09 8.56 -12.03
CA ARG A 20 3.29 7.41 -12.47
C ARG A 20 2.20 7.08 -11.44
N VAL A 21 2.58 6.98 -10.17
CA VAL A 21 1.65 6.68 -9.08
C VAL A 21 0.62 7.80 -8.94
N SER A 22 1.04 9.07 -9.02
CA SER A 22 0.14 10.22 -8.97
C SER A 22 -0.88 10.20 -10.12
N ALA A 23 -0.45 9.90 -11.35
CA ALA A 23 -1.34 9.76 -12.50
C ALA A 23 -2.33 8.60 -12.33
N ALA A 24 -1.89 7.45 -11.83
CA ALA A 24 -2.77 6.31 -11.52
C ALA A 24 -3.83 6.69 -10.47
N ILE A 25 -3.41 7.37 -9.38
CA ILE A 25 -4.30 7.91 -8.34
C ILE A 25 -5.36 8.81 -8.96
N MET A 26 -4.97 9.78 -9.80
CA MET A 26 -5.89 10.76 -10.39
C MET A 26 -6.91 10.15 -11.36
N ASN A 27 -6.55 9.10 -12.08
CA ASN A 27 -7.44 8.44 -13.04
C ASN A 27 -8.41 7.43 -12.40
N ALA A 28 -8.20 7.07 -11.13
CA ALA A 28 -9.02 6.07 -10.46
C ALA A 28 -10.35 6.64 -9.94
N LYS A 29 -11.46 6.01 -10.34
CA LYS A 29 -12.81 6.36 -9.84
C LYS A 29 -13.01 6.07 -8.35
N LYS A 30 -12.36 5.02 -7.84
CA LYS A 30 -12.41 4.60 -6.44
C LYS A 30 -11.02 4.19 -6.00
N ARG A 31 -10.56 4.79 -4.91
CA ARG A 31 -9.20 4.65 -4.40
C ARG A 31 -9.24 4.65 -2.88
N PHE A 32 -8.57 3.69 -2.28
CA PHE A 32 -8.53 3.54 -0.85
C PHE A 32 -7.23 2.90 -0.41
N THR A 33 -6.89 3.07 0.85
CA THR A 33 -5.79 2.38 1.52
C THR A 33 -6.29 1.78 2.84
N SER A 34 -5.40 1.15 3.62
CA SER A 34 -5.73 0.56 4.91
C SER A 34 -4.93 1.20 6.05
N PRO A 35 -5.39 1.08 7.32
CA PRO A 35 -4.60 1.49 8.48
C PRO A 35 -3.21 0.86 8.54
N LEU A 36 -3.04 -0.37 8.04
CA LEU A 36 -1.74 -1.02 7.99
C LEU A 36 -0.80 -0.33 7.01
N ALA A 37 -1.28 -0.05 5.79
CA ALA A 37 -0.49 0.64 4.78
C ALA A 37 -0.09 2.05 5.24
N ILE A 38 -1.00 2.76 5.92
CA ILE A 38 -0.71 4.08 6.52
C ILE A 38 0.40 3.98 7.56
N LEU A 39 0.34 2.99 8.46
CA LEU A 39 1.39 2.77 9.46
C LEU A 39 2.74 2.48 8.78
N GLU A 40 2.76 1.66 7.75
CA GLU A 40 3.98 1.35 7.02
C GLU A 40 4.54 2.57 6.28
N THR A 41 3.68 3.37 5.64
CA THR A 41 4.06 4.65 5.04
C THR A 41 4.66 5.59 6.08
N ALA A 42 4.05 5.73 7.26
CA ALA A 42 4.58 6.58 8.33
C ALA A 42 5.97 6.11 8.79
N LEU A 43 6.13 4.81 9.05
CA LEU A 43 7.41 4.22 9.44
C LEU A 43 8.49 4.35 8.35
N ALA A 44 8.11 4.30 7.09
CA ALA A 44 9.04 4.48 5.97
C ALA A 44 9.46 5.96 5.83
N LEU A 45 8.51 6.89 5.88
CA LEU A 45 8.79 8.33 5.75
C LEU A 45 9.58 8.90 6.94
N SER A 46 9.41 8.33 8.14
CA SER A 46 10.19 8.71 9.33
C SER A 46 11.67 8.27 9.30
N ARG A 47 12.12 7.54 8.28
CA ARG A 47 13.52 7.11 8.21
C ARG A 47 14.47 8.29 7.89
N PRO A 48 15.74 8.22 8.31
CA PRO A 48 16.72 9.28 8.07
C PRO A 48 16.99 9.59 6.59
N ASP A 49 16.78 8.60 5.71
CA ASP A 49 16.94 8.75 4.26
C ASP A 49 15.67 9.27 3.56
N LYS A 50 14.61 9.57 4.33
CA LYS A 50 13.33 10.13 3.87
C LYS A 50 13.11 11.50 4.49
N PHE A 51 12.06 11.68 5.30
CA PHE A 51 11.77 12.97 5.91
C PHE A 51 12.58 13.21 7.18
N ASP A 52 13.11 12.16 7.82
CA ASP A 52 13.80 12.24 9.11
C ASP A 52 12.97 12.96 10.19
N LEU A 53 11.65 12.70 10.17
CA LEU A 53 10.68 13.29 11.10
C LEU A 53 10.07 12.23 12.03
N PRO A 54 9.78 12.58 13.29
CA PRO A 54 8.97 11.75 14.18
C PRO A 54 7.58 11.42 13.59
N ILE A 55 7.02 10.26 13.97
CA ILE A 55 5.75 9.75 13.43
C ILE A 55 4.58 10.72 13.62
N ASP A 56 4.51 11.41 14.76
CA ASP A 56 3.48 12.41 15.07
C ASP A 56 3.56 13.67 14.17
N GLN A 57 4.71 13.92 13.53
CA GLN A 57 4.88 14.98 12.53
C GLN A 57 4.63 14.48 11.11
N VAL A 58 4.83 13.18 10.84
CA VAL A 58 4.56 12.56 9.53
C VAL A 58 3.06 12.26 9.34
N GLU A 59 2.37 11.83 10.39
CA GLU A 59 0.93 11.52 10.37
C GLU A 59 0.08 12.60 9.70
N PRO A 60 0.13 13.89 10.10
CA PRO A 60 -0.69 14.92 9.49
C PRO A 60 -0.42 15.11 8.00
N LEU A 61 0.81 14.91 7.53
CA LEU A 61 1.17 15.00 6.11
C LEU A 61 0.51 13.88 5.30
N ILE A 62 0.49 12.66 5.85
CA ILE A 62 -0.19 11.54 5.22
C ILE A 62 -1.70 11.81 5.17
N MET A 63 -2.30 12.23 6.28
CA MET A 63 -3.75 12.46 6.34
C MET A 63 -4.19 13.59 5.40
N GLU A 64 -3.46 14.70 5.36
CA GLU A 64 -3.72 15.79 4.40
C GLU A 64 -3.62 15.31 2.95
N PHE A 65 -2.63 14.49 2.62
CA PHE A 65 -2.50 13.91 1.28
C PHE A 65 -3.67 12.98 0.93
N LEU A 66 -4.08 12.11 1.86
CA LEU A 66 -5.23 11.21 1.63
C LEU A 66 -6.51 12.01 1.38
N ASP A 67 -6.76 13.06 2.16
CA ASP A 67 -7.92 13.95 1.99
C ASP A 67 -7.86 14.71 0.66
N ALA A 68 -6.73 15.35 0.36
CA ALA A 68 -6.54 16.11 -0.88
C ALA A 68 -6.67 15.22 -2.13
N ARG A 69 -6.28 13.95 -2.01
CA ARG A 69 -6.44 12.94 -3.06
C ARG A 69 -7.69 12.09 -2.87
N ALA A 70 -8.67 12.44 -2.03
CA ALA A 70 -9.89 11.66 -1.81
C ALA A 70 -9.63 10.13 -1.78
N ILE A 71 -8.60 9.71 -1.05
CA ILE A 71 -8.24 8.31 -0.82
C ILE A 71 -8.93 7.89 0.47
N GLU A 72 -9.90 6.99 0.37
CA GLU A 72 -10.61 6.51 1.55
C GLU A 72 -9.68 5.65 2.42
N ILE A 73 -9.79 5.79 3.74
CA ILE A 73 -9.23 4.81 4.68
C ILE A 73 -10.30 3.74 4.90
N ARG A 74 -10.00 2.49 4.56
CA ARG A 74 -10.94 1.38 4.78
C ARG A 74 -10.40 0.41 5.81
N ASP A 75 -11.32 -0.19 6.55
CA ASP A 75 -11.04 -1.28 7.47
C ASP A 75 -10.28 -2.40 6.77
N LEU A 76 -9.50 -3.14 7.56
CA LEU A 76 -9.06 -4.46 7.13
C LEU A 76 -10.30 -5.35 6.94
N PRO A 77 -10.23 -6.36 6.04
CA PRO A 77 -11.27 -7.36 5.96
C PRO A 77 -11.55 -8.01 7.33
N PRO A 78 -12.72 -8.65 7.52
CA PRO A 78 -13.04 -9.35 8.76
C PRO A 78 -11.90 -10.30 9.16
N ALA A 79 -11.54 -10.35 10.44
CA ALA A 79 -10.33 -11.00 10.93
C ALA A 79 -10.09 -12.40 10.32
N ARG A 80 -11.13 -13.25 10.28
CA ARG A 80 -11.03 -14.61 9.71
C ARG A 80 -10.67 -14.61 8.21
N ARG A 81 -11.17 -13.63 7.44
CA ARG A 81 -10.88 -13.48 6.01
C ARG A 81 -9.47 -12.95 5.80
N THR A 82 -9.06 -11.93 6.56
CA THR A 82 -7.68 -11.42 6.55
C THR A 82 -6.69 -12.54 6.87
N THR A 83 -6.90 -13.30 7.96
CA THR A 83 -6.04 -14.43 8.32
C THR A 83 -5.95 -15.47 7.19
N ALA A 84 -7.08 -15.91 6.64
CA ALA A 84 -7.07 -16.95 5.61
C ALA A 84 -6.35 -16.49 4.32
N LEU A 85 -6.60 -15.27 3.87
CA LEU A 85 -6.00 -14.72 2.65
C LEU A 85 -4.51 -14.41 2.83
N SER A 86 -4.11 -13.86 3.99
CA SER A 86 -2.71 -13.58 4.27
C SER A 86 -1.89 -14.86 4.42
N LEU A 87 -2.43 -15.91 5.04
CA LEU A 87 -1.76 -17.22 5.08
C LEU A 87 -1.65 -17.85 3.69
N HIS A 88 -2.68 -17.71 2.86
CA HIS A 88 -2.61 -18.15 1.47
C HIS A 88 -1.51 -17.42 0.71
N ALA A 89 -1.46 -16.08 0.80
CA ALA A 89 -0.42 -15.28 0.19
C ALA A 89 0.97 -15.65 0.71
N ALA A 90 1.08 -15.88 2.02
CA ALA A 90 2.31 -16.27 2.68
C ALA A 90 2.86 -17.59 2.13
N ASN A 91 1.99 -18.58 1.95
CA ASN A 91 2.35 -19.90 1.45
C ASN A 91 2.69 -19.90 -0.05
N THR A 92 1.95 -19.11 -0.85
CA THR A 92 2.05 -19.16 -2.31
C THR A 92 3.09 -18.19 -2.88
N TYR A 93 3.20 -17.00 -2.32
CA TYR A 93 3.91 -15.87 -2.93
C TYR A 93 5.12 -15.39 -2.15
N ARG A 94 5.36 -15.86 -0.92
CA ARG A 94 6.64 -15.58 -0.24
C ARG A 94 7.73 -16.46 -0.84
N LYS A 95 8.74 -15.84 -1.45
CA LYS A 95 9.85 -16.53 -2.11
C LYS A 95 11.20 -15.86 -1.78
N GLY A 96 11.56 -15.85 -0.50
CA GLY A 96 12.83 -15.24 -0.06
C GLY A 96 12.84 -13.73 -0.31
N ARG A 97 13.89 -13.21 -0.94
CA ARG A 97 14.11 -11.76 -1.14
C ARG A 97 13.19 -11.11 -2.19
N HIS A 98 12.54 -11.89 -3.05
CA HIS A 98 11.76 -11.39 -4.18
C HIS A 98 10.29 -11.83 -4.12
N GLY A 99 9.73 -11.94 -2.93
CA GLY A 99 8.32 -12.26 -2.76
C GLY A 99 7.77 -11.60 -1.51
N LEU A 100 6.45 -11.59 -1.41
CA LEU A 100 5.72 -10.74 -0.47
C LEU A 100 6.33 -10.72 0.93
N ASN A 101 6.48 -9.54 1.51
CA ASN A 101 6.87 -9.41 2.90
C ASN A 101 5.67 -9.71 3.84
N LEU A 102 5.84 -9.47 5.15
CA LEU A 102 4.77 -9.68 6.13
C LEU A 102 3.56 -8.76 5.92
N ALA A 103 3.80 -7.46 5.74
CA ALA A 103 2.77 -6.47 5.50
C ALA A 103 2.11 -6.70 4.13
N ASP A 104 2.89 -7.05 3.11
CA ASP A 104 2.37 -7.33 1.76
C ASP A 104 1.39 -8.50 1.72
N CYS A 105 1.55 -9.50 2.60
CA CYS A 105 0.57 -10.57 2.73
C CYS A 105 -0.80 -10.05 3.21
N ILE A 106 -0.83 -8.97 3.99
CA ILE A 106 -2.06 -8.33 4.47
C ILE A 106 -2.58 -7.33 3.42
N HIS A 107 -1.70 -6.61 2.71
CA HIS A 107 -2.07 -5.78 1.57
C HIS A 107 -2.70 -6.61 0.46
N TYR A 108 -2.11 -7.76 0.13
CA TYR A 108 -2.68 -8.77 -0.75
C TYR A 108 -4.09 -9.16 -0.28
N ALA A 109 -4.25 -9.48 1.01
CA ALA A 109 -5.55 -9.88 1.56
C ALA A 109 -6.61 -8.77 1.41
N CYS A 110 -6.23 -7.51 1.59
CA CYS A 110 -7.11 -6.36 1.37
C CYS A 110 -7.54 -6.26 -0.08
N ALA A 111 -6.59 -6.20 -1.02
CA ALA A 111 -6.89 -6.11 -2.45
C ALA A 111 -7.75 -7.29 -2.92
N LYS A 112 -7.40 -8.51 -2.50
CA LYS A 112 -8.13 -9.75 -2.84
C LYS A 112 -9.55 -9.76 -2.29
N TYR A 113 -9.74 -9.38 -1.02
CA TYR A 113 -11.05 -9.37 -0.37
C TYR A 113 -11.99 -8.33 -0.99
N TYR A 114 -11.49 -7.12 -1.21
CA TYR A 114 -12.26 -6.03 -1.81
C TYR A 114 -12.41 -6.17 -3.34
N ARG A 115 -11.74 -7.15 -3.96
CA ARG A 115 -11.78 -7.43 -5.40
C ARG A 115 -11.41 -6.20 -6.23
N VAL A 116 -10.31 -5.58 -5.85
CA VAL A 116 -9.78 -4.41 -6.53
C VAL A 116 -8.34 -4.65 -6.97
N PRO A 117 -7.89 -3.98 -8.04
CA PRO A 117 -6.49 -3.97 -8.39
C PRO A 117 -5.66 -3.24 -7.32
N ILE A 118 -4.38 -3.59 -7.24
CA ILE A 118 -3.39 -2.98 -6.33
C ILE A 118 -2.47 -2.01 -7.10
N LEU A 119 -2.25 -0.83 -6.54
CA LEU A 119 -1.24 0.11 -7.00
C LEU A 119 -0.04 0.03 -6.06
N ALA A 120 1.08 -0.46 -6.58
CA ALA A 120 2.36 -0.62 -5.89
C ALA A 120 3.50 -0.18 -6.83
N THR A 121 4.65 0.17 -6.26
CA THR A 121 5.90 0.38 -7.01
C THR A 121 6.71 -0.90 -7.12
N ASP A 122 6.60 -1.78 -6.13
CA ASP A 122 7.37 -3.01 -6.07
C ASP A 122 6.76 -4.11 -6.97
N ASP A 123 7.65 -4.87 -7.60
CA ASP A 123 7.28 -5.93 -8.55
C ASP A 123 6.69 -7.18 -7.87
N GLU A 124 6.75 -7.28 -6.54
CA GLU A 124 6.39 -8.49 -5.81
C GLU A 124 4.91 -8.88 -6.02
N PHE A 125 4.02 -7.90 -6.21
CA PHE A 125 2.62 -8.15 -6.51
C PHE A 125 2.37 -8.62 -7.96
N ARG A 126 3.28 -8.36 -8.90
CA ARG A 126 3.17 -8.82 -10.30
C ARG A 126 3.29 -10.34 -10.43
N GLU A 127 3.95 -10.98 -9.46
CA GLU A 127 4.09 -12.43 -9.35
C GLU A 127 2.92 -13.11 -8.61
N THR A 128 1.87 -12.34 -8.29
CA THR A 128 0.66 -12.84 -7.61
C THR A 128 -0.51 -13.00 -8.59
N ASP A 129 -1.64 -13.47 -8.08
CA ASP A 129 -2.90 -13.54 -8.84
C ASP A 129 -3.78 -12.28 -8.69
N LEU A 130 -3.20 -11.16 -8.28
CA LEU A 130 -3.85 -9.85 -8.26
C LEU A 130 -3.64 -9.11 -9.59
N GLU A 131 -4.61 -8.28 -9.94
CA GLU A 131 -4.42 -7.26 -10.97
C GLU A 131 -3.57 -6.12 -10.40
N THR A 132 -2.44 -5.83 -11.02
CA THR A 132 -1.56 -4.70 -10.66
C THR A 132 -1.81 -3.52 -11.59
N ILE A 133 -1.79 -2.31 -11.03
CA ILE A 133 -1.90 -1.08 -11.79
C ILE A 133 -0.49 -0.68 -12.24
N PRO A 134 -0.29 -0.47 -13.56
CA PRO A 134 1.02 -0.20 -14.13
C PRO A 134 1.62 1.09 -13.61
#